data_AF-A0A3B3UGD6-F1
#
_entry.id   AF-A0A3B3UGD6-F1
#
_cell.length_a   1.000
_cell.length_b   1.000
_cell.length_c   1.000
_cell.angle_alpha   90.00
_cell.angle_beta   90.00
_cell.angle_gamma   90.00
#
_symmetry.space_group_name_H-M   'P 1'
#
loop_
_entity.id
_entity.type
_entity.pdbx_description
1 polymer ?
#
loop_
_entity_poly.entity_id
_entity_poly.type
_entity_poly.pdbx_seq_one_letter_code
_entity_poly.pdbx_strand_id
1 'polypeptide(L)'
;MSDTEEREKTSYACSDRISLDKIFFLSTFVPGLAPPKIPDGEKVDFDDIHRKRMEKDLTELHTLIEAHFEKRKKEEEELIVLTDRIEKRRSERAEQMKIRAERERERQAKLAEEKARKEEEEAKKKADDDARKKMILSNLSFTGYKQTQPGTKRQTEREKKRKILNDRRKELNIDHLKEDKLREKAKEMWDWMRQLEAEKFDLQFKYMKQKYEITVLRNRVSDHQKM
;
A
#
# COMPACT_ATOMS: atom_id res chain seq x y z
N MET A 1 -37.49 0.48 -7.24
CA MET A 1 -38.08 -0.43 -6.24
C MET A 1 -37.24 -0.29 -5.00
N SER A 2 -37.88 0.26 -3.99
CA SER A 2 -37.47 0.32 -2.59
C SER A 2 -37.27 -1.09 -2.03
N ASP A 3 -36.32 -1.26 -1.11
CA ASP A 3 -36.63 -1.60 0.28
C ASP A 3 -35.36 -1.94 1.11
N THR A 4 -35.39 -1.37 2.32
CA THR A 4 -34.93 -1.88 3.62
C THR A 4 -33.45 -2.14 3.93
N GLU A 5 -32.98 -1.30 4.86
CA GLU A 5 -32.04 -1.54 5.95
C GLU A 5 -31.97 -3.00 6.44
N GLU A 6 -30.76 -3.50 6.69
CA GLU A 6 -30.51 -4.31 7.90
C GLU A 6 -29.11 -4.09 8.48
N ARG A 7 -29.09 -4.03 9.81
CA ARG A 7 -27.97 -3.84 10.74
C ARG A 7 -27.23 -5.17 10.95
N GLU A 8 -25.90 -5.12 11.06
CA GLU A 8 -25.18 -6.09 11.89
C GLU A 8 -24.36 -5.36 12.96
N LYS A 9 -24.84 -5.50 14.20
CA LYS A 9 -24.17 -5.08 15.44
C LYS A 9 -23.34 -6.24 15.97
N THR A 10 -22.07 -5.96 16.25
CA THR A 10 -21.20 -6.76 17.10
C THR A 10 -21.62 -6.64 18.56
N SER A 11 -21.88 -7.76 19.26
CA SER A 11 -21.38 -8.05 20.63
C SER A 11 -22.07 -9.28 21.24
N TYR A 12 -21.27 -10.25 21.67
CA TYR A 12 -21.59 -11.30 22.65
C TYR A 12 -20.35 -11.44 23.54
N ALA A 13 -20.37 -11.62 24.87
CA ALA A 13 -21.44 -11.70 25.86
C ALA A 13 -20.83 -11.65 27.29
N CYS A 14 -21.68 -11.37 28.29
CA CYS A 14 -21.69 -11.87 29.70
C CYS A 14 -20.52 -11.52 30.65
N SER A 15 -20.70 -11.16 31.94
CA SER A 15 -21.81 -11.35 32.88
C SER A 15 -21.79 -10.34 34.04
N ASP A 16 -23.00 -10.06 34.56
CA ASP A 16 -23.37 -9.78 35.96
C ASP A 16 -22.79 -8.56 36.72
N ARG A 17 -23.53 -7.44 36.63
CA ARG A 17 -23.70 -6.50 37.75
C ARG A 17 -25.19 -6.35 38.05
N ILE A 18 -25.64 -6.99 39.12
CA ILE A 18 -26.92 -6.67 39.75
C ILE A 18 -26.62 -5.60 40.81
N SER A 19 -27.05 -4.38 40.52
CA SER A 19 -27.18 -3.28 41.48
C SER A 19 -28.43 -3.52 42.33
N LEU A 20 -28.26 -3.59 43.64
CA LEU A 20 -29.36 -3.63 44.61
C LEU A 20 -29.37 -2.34 45.42
N ASP A 21 -30.11 -1.36 44.92
CA ASP A 21 -30.76 -0.36 45.75
C ASP A 21 -32.06 -0.96 46.29
N LYS A 22 -32.07 -1.26 47.59
CA LYS A 22 -33.22 -1.18 48.53
C LYS A 22 -32.83 -1.90 49.81
N ILE A 23 -32.71 -1.15 50.89
CA ILE A 23 -33.45 -1.32 52.15
C ILE A 23 -32.97 -0.18 53.08
N PHE A 24 -33.71 0.91 53.03
CA PHE A 24 -33.87 1.80 54.19
C PHE A 24 -35.12 1.29 54.93
N PHE A 25 -35.08 1.35 56.27
CA PHE A 25 -36.09 0.90 57.24
C PHE A 25 -36.19 -0.60 57.54
N LEU A 26 -35.46 -1.02 58.58
CA LEU A 26 -36.08 -1.69 59.72
C LEU A 26 -35.32 -1.32 61.00
N SER A 27 -35.96 -0.48 61.81
CA SER A 27 -35.59 -0.25 63.21
C SER A 27 -35.80 -1.54 63.99
N THR A 28 -34.75 -2.33 64.17
CA THR A 28 -34.69 -3.37 65.22
C THR A 28 -34.07 -2.76 66.47
N PHE A 29 -34.94 -2.48 67.41
CA PHE A 29 -34.68 -2.16 68.80
C PHE A 29 -33.66 -3.16 69.40
N VAL A 30 -32.43 -2.69 69.68
CA VAL A 30 -31.45 -3.43 70.47
C VAL A 30 -31.80 -3.20 71.94
N PRO A 31 -32.15 -4.24 72.72
CA PRO A 31 -32.44 -4.09 74.14
C PRO A 31 -31.17 -3.72 74.89
N GLY A 32 -31.30 -2.83 75.88
CA GLY A 32 -30.19 -2.26 76.65
C GLY A 32 -29.23 -3.32 77.18
N LEU A 33 -28.05 -3.40 76.57
CA LEU A 33 -26.87 -4.05 77.14
C LEU A 33 -26.18 -3.03 78.03
N ALA A 34 -26.20 -3.31 79.33
CA ALA A 34 -25.47 -2.60 80.36
C ALA A 34 -24.01 -2.36 79.93
N PRO A 35 -23.39 -1.24 80.34
CA PRO A 35 -22.00 -0.93 79.98
C PRO A 35 -21.11 -2.13 80.33
N PRO A 36 -20.30 -2.63 79.39
CA PRO A 36 -19.41 -3.74 79.67
C PRO A 36 -18.51 -3.32 80.82
N LYS A 37 -18.58 -4.08 81.92
CA LYS A 37 -17.67 -3.94 83.06
C LYS A 37 -16.26 -4.03 82.49
N ILE A 38 -15.55 -2.91 82.52
CA ILE A 38 -14.12 -2.84 82.21
C ILE A 38 -13.44 -3.74 83.25
N PRO A 39 -12.86 -4.89 82.87
CA PRO A 39 -12.06 -5.65 83.80
C PRO A 39 -10.84 -4.79 84.18
N ASP A 40 -10.58 -4.76 85.48
CA ASP A 40 -9.55 -3.97 86.12
C ASP A 40 -8.18 -4.10 85.43
N GLY A 41 -7.63 -2.95 85.03
CA GLY A 41 -6.22 -2.66 85.08
C GLY A 41 -5.25 -3.70 84.50
N GLU A 42 -5.41 -4.08 83.23
CA GLU A 42 -4.24 -4.56 82.48
C GLU A 42 -3.38 -3.34 82.15
N LYS A 43 -2.26 -3.23 82.87
CA LYS A 43 -1.28 -2.16 82.71
C LYS A 43 -0.87 -2.12 81.24
N VAL A 44 -1.38 -1.13 80.50
CA VAL A 44 -1.12 -0.98 79.07
C VAL A 44 0.38 -0.80 78.89
N ASP A 45 1.06 -1.84 78.44
CA ASP A 45 2.50 -1.84 78.31
C ASP A 45 2.86 -1.08 77.03
N PHE A 46 3.27 0.17 77.19
CA PHE A 46 3.57 1.07 76.06
C PHE A 46 4.69 0.51 75.16
N ASP A 47 5.61 -0.26 75.74
CA ASP A 47 6.66 -0.96 74.99
C ASP A 47 6.08 -2.10 74.14
N ASP A 48 5.01 -2.76 74.58
CA ASP A 48 4.31 -3.79 73.82
C ASP A 48 3.54 -3.22 72.64
N ILE A 49 2.90 -2.06 72.82
CA ILE A 49 2.25 -1.32 71.73
C ILE A 49 3.28 -0.88 70.69
N HIS A 50 4.45 -0.41 71.13
CA HIS A 50 5.51 0.03 70.21
C HIS A 50 6.09 -1.15 69.42
N ARG A 51 6.37 -2.30 70.08
CA ARG A 51 6.81 -3.53 69.39
C ARG A 51 5.78 -4.02 68.38
N LYS A 52 4.50 -4.12 68.77
CA LYS A 52 3.42 -4.56 67.87
C LYS A 52 3.23 -3.62 66.68
N ARG A 53 3.44 -2.31 66.88
CA ARG A 53 3.44 -1.34 65.78
C ARG A 53 4.60 -1.60 64.82
N MET A 54 5.83 -1.74 65.31
CA MET A 54 6.99 -2.02 64.48
C MET A 54 6.86 -3.34 63.72
N GLU A 55 6.34 -4.39 64.37
CA GLU A 55 6.09 -5.69 63.74
C GLU A 55 5.01 -5.61 62.65
N LYS A 56 3.93 -4.86 62.89
CA LYS A 56 2.91 -4.57 61.87
C LYS A 56 3.51 -3.80 60.70
N ASP A 57 4.25 -2.73 60.97
CA ASP A 57 4.80 -1.86 59.92
C ASP A 57 5.81 -2.64 59.06
N LEU A 58 6.61 -3.52 59.68
CA LEU A 58 7.53 -4.41 58.95
C LEU A 58 6.78 -5.46 58.10
N THR A 59 5.75 -6.10 58.64
CA THR A 59 4.98 -7.10 57.90
C THR A 59 4.18 -6.46 56.76
N GLU A 60 3.63 -5.26 56.97
CA GLU A 60 2.95 -4.48 55.94
C GLU A 60 3.92 -4.04 54.84
N LEU A 61 5.12 -3.59 55.21
CA LEU A 61 6.18 -3.25 54.25
C LEU A 61 6.61 -4.45 53.41
N HIS A 62 6.87 -5.61 54.03
CA HIS A 62 7.18 -6.85 53.32
C HIS A 62 6.06 -7.26 52.36
N THR A 63 4.81 -7.20 52.81
CA THR A 63 3.64 -7.52 52.00
C THR A 63 3.52 -6.57 50.79
N LEU A 64 3.76 -5.27 50.99
CA LEU A 64 3.68 -4.27 49.93
C LEU A 64 4.79 -4.46 48.89
N ILE A 65 6.00 -4.78 49.35
CA ILE A 65 7.15 -5.12 48.50
C ILE A 65 6.80 -6.32 47.62
N GLU A 66 6.37 -7.44 48.21
CA GLU A 66 6.00 -8.65 47.48
C GLU A 66 4.85 -8.41 46.51
N ALA A 67 3.79 -7.72 46.94
CA ALA A 67 2.65 -7.40 46.07
C ALA A 67 3.07 -6.53 44.87
N HIS A 68 3.99 -5.57 45.05
CA HIS A 68 4.49 -4.74 43.96
C HIS A 68 5.31 -5.55 42.96
N PHE A 69 6.21 -6.42 43.42
CA PHE A 69 7.02 -7.28 42.55
C PHE A 69 6.16 -8.30 41.79
N GLU A 70 5.24 -8.97 42.48
CA GLU A 70 4.33 -9.93 41.85
C GLU A 70 3.41 -9.26 40.82
N LYS A 71 2.90 -8.07 41.12
CA LYS A 71 2.11 -7.30 40.16
C LYS A 71 2.93 -6.93 38.92
N ARG A 72 4.12 -6.34 39.10
CA ARG A 72 4.99 -5.94 37.97
C ARG A 72 5.42 -7.14 37.14
N LYS A 73 5.75 -8.26 37.78
CA LYS A 73 6.13 -9.50 37.09
C LYS A 73 5.00 -10.04 36.22
N LYS A 74 3.77 -10.10 36.75
CA LYS A 74 2.59 -10.53 35.97
C LYS A 74 2.30 -9.59 34.80
N GLU A 75 2.36 -8.27 35.02
CA GLU A 75 2.18 -7.28 33.96
C GLU A 75 3.26 -7.39 32.87
N GLU A 76 4.51 -7.64 33.25
CA GLU A 76 5.61 -7.85 32.29
C GLU A 76 5.44 -9.15 31.49
N GLU A 77 5.08 -10.25 32.13
CA GLU A 77 4.81 -11.52 31.45
C GLU A 77 3.66 -11.37 30.44
N GLU A 78 2.57 -10.69 30.81
CA GLU A 78 1.45 -10.41 29.91
C GLU A 78 1.86 -9.52 28.73
N LEU A 79 2.67 -8.49 28.99
CA LEU A 79 3.20 -7.61 27.94
C LEU A 79 4.10 -8.38 26.97
N ILE A 80 5.00 -9.22 27.46
CA ILE A 80 5.90 -10.05 26.64
C ILE A 80 5.08 -10.99 25.74
N VAL A 81 4.11 -11.70 26.31
CA VAL A 81 3.23 -12.61 25.53
C VAL A 81 2.45 -11.84 24.46
N LEU A 82 1.98 -10.63 24.77
CA LEU A 82 1.28 -9.79 23.81
C LEU A 82 2.20 -9.30 22.70
N THR A 83 3.42 -8.84 23.02
CA THR A 83 4.39 -8.38 22.04
C THR A 83 4.84 -9.50 21.12
N ASP A 84 5.12 -10.69 21.65
CA ASP A 84 5.52 -11.86 20.87
C ASP A 84 4.42 -12.25 19.88
N ARG A 85 3.15 -12.21 20.32
CA ARG A 85 2.01 -12.49 19.44
C ARG A 85 1.85 -11.45 18.34
N ILE A 86 2.09 -10.17 18.64
CA ILE A 86 2.06 -9.09 17.64
C ILE A 86 3.22 -9.25 16.64
N GLU A 87 4.41 -9.56 17.14
CA GLU A 87 5.60 -9.77 16.32
C GLU A 87 5.42 -10.97 15.39
N LYS A 88 4.91 -12.09 15.89
CA LYS A 88 4.55 -13.26 15.07
C LYS A 88 3.55 -12.92 13.97
N ARG A 89 2.48 -12.16 14.27
CA ARG A 89 1.52 -11.71 13.24
C ARG A 89 2.14 -10.73 12.24
N ARG A 90 3.16 -9.97 12.63
CA ARG A 90 3.88 -9.07 11.72
C ARG A 90 4.80 -9.88 10.80
N SER A 91 5.55 -10.84 11.33
CA SER A 91 6.43 -11.69 10.53
C SER A 91 5.62 -12.55 9.56
N GLU A 92 4.52 -13.16 9.98
CA GLU A 92 3.61 -13.92 9.09
C GLU A 92 3.08 -13.06 7.92
N ARG A 93 2.66 -11.81 8.19
CA ARG A 93 2.23 -10.89 7.12
C ARG A 93 3.38 -10.51 6.19
N ALA A 94 4.57 -10.28 6.73
CA ALA A 94 5.76 -9.96 5.93
C ALA A 94 6.14 -11.14 5.02
N GLU A 95 6.08 -12.38 5.53
CA GLU A 95 6.31 -13.59 4.74
C GLU A 95 5.24 -13.78 3.66
N GLN A 96 3.96 -13.62 4.00
CA GLN A 96 2.89 -13.67 2.99
C GLN A 96 3.10 -12.65 1.87
N MET A 97 3.53 -11.43 2.20
CA MET A 97 3.89 -10.42 1.20
C MET A 97 5.08 -10.83 0.36
N LYS A 98 6.15 -11.38 0.97
CA LYS A 98 7.32 -11.89 0.25
C LYS A 98 6.94 -13.00 -0.73
N ILE A 99 6.15 -13.98 -0.30
CA ILE A 99 5.68 -15.10 -1.15
C ILE A 99 4.84 -14.58 -2.31
N ARG A 100 3.95 -13.61 -2.08
CA ARG A 100 3.16 -13.00 -3.17
C ARG A 100 4.06 -12.26 -4.16
N ALA A 101 5.02 -11.48 -3.68
CA ALA A 101 5.96 -10.75 -4.52
C ALA A 101 6.86 -11.69 -5.33
N GLU A 102 7.31 -12.80 -4.74
CA GLU A 102 8.11 -13.83 -5.40
C GLU A 102 7.32 -14.56 -6.48
N ARG A 103 6.09 -15.00 -6.20
CA ARG A 103 5.22 -15.63 -7.21
C ARG A 103 4.91 -14.70 -8.37
N GLU A 104 4.71 -13.40 -8.10
CA GLU A 104 4.50 -12.42 -9.15
C GLU A 104 5.77 -12.18 -9.98
N ARG A 105 6.93 -12.10 -9.32
CA ARG A 105 8.23 -12.01 -10.01
C ARG A 105 8.48 -13.25 -10.89
N GLU A 106 8.17 -14.45 -10.41
CA GLU A 106 8.33 -15.70 -11.18
C GLU A 106 7.42 -15.73 -12.42
N ARG A 107 6.16 -15.27 -12.29
CA ARG A 107 5.25 -15.15 -13.44
C ARG A 107 5.78 -14.17 -14.49
N GLN A 108 6.23 -13.00 -14.05
CA GLN A 108 6.82 -12.00 -14.94
C GLN A 108 8.11 -12.52 -15.60
N ALA A 109 8.95 -13.23 -14.85
CA ALA A 109 10.16 -13.85 -15.37
C ALA A 109 9.85 -14.92 -16.43
N LYS A 110 8.87 -15.81 -16.20
CA LYS A 110 8.44 -16.81 -17.19
C LYS A 110 7.91 -16.17 -18.47
N LEU A 111 7.09 -15.12 -18.36
CA LEU A 111 6.59 -14.39 -19.53
C LEU A 111 7.72 -13.68 -20.29
N ALA A 112 8.70 -13.12 -19.58
CA ALA A 112 9.86 -12.49 -20.19
C ALA A 112 10.77 -13.52 -20.88
N GLU A 113 10.97 -14.68 -20.27
CA GLU A 113 11.78 -15.78 -20.82
C GLU A 113 11.13 -16.42 -22.03
N GLU A 114 9.81 -16.69 -22.01
CA GLU A 114 9.07 -17.21 -23.17
C GLU A 114 9.14 -16.22 -24.35
N LYS A 115 8.99 -14.93 -24.05
CA LYS A 115 9.12 -13.87 -25.04
C LYS A 115 10.56 -13.79 -25.59
N ALA A 116 11.57 -13.88 -24.74
CA ALA A 116 12.97 -13.88 -25.15
C ALA A 116 13.31 -15.10 -26.02
N ARG A 117 12.83 -16.30 -25.67
CA ARG A 117 13.01 -17.51 -26.47
C ARG A 117 12.35 -17.41 -27.83
N LYS A 118 11.14 -16.84 -27.89
CA LYS A 118 10.42 -16.59 -29.14
C LYS A 118 11.14 -15.56 -30.02
N GLU A 119 11.67 -14.49 -29.43
CA GLU A 119 12.46 -13.47 -30.14
C GLU A 119 13.79 -14.03 -30.65
N GLU A 120 14.45 -14.91 -29.91
CA GLU A 120 15.68 -15.58 -30.32
C GLU A 120 15.44 -16.58 -31.47
N GLU A 121 14.36 -17.35 -31.42
CA GLU A 121 13.95 -18.24 -32.53
C GLU A 121 13.57 -17.45 -33.79
N GLU A 122 12.87 -16.30 -33.65
CA GLU A 122 12.53 -15.43 -34.78
C GLU A 122 13.77 -14.74 -35.37
N ALA A 123 14.73 -14.33 -34.52
CA ALA A 123 15.99 -13.76 -34.95
C ALA A 123 16.85 -14.78 -35.71
N LYS A 124 16.91 -16.03 -35.23
CA LYS A 124 17.63 -17.12 -35.90
C LYS A 124 16.99 -17.47 -37.25
N LYS A 125 15.66 -17.61 -37.29
CA LYS A 125 14.93 -17.86 -38.55
C LYS A 125 15.13 -16.74 -39.56
N LYS A 126 15.13 -15.48 -39.11
CA LYS A 126 15.39 -14.32 -39.95
C LYS A 126 16.82 -14.29 -40.49
N ALA A 127 17.82 -14.66 -39.68
CA ALA A 127 19.20 -14.78 -40.12
C ALA A 127 19.36 -15.89 -41.18
N ASP A 128 18.72 -17.05 -40.98
CA ASP A 128 18.74 -18.15 -41.96
C ASP A 128 18.00 -17.78 -43.25
N ASP A 129 16.87 -17.05 -43.16
CA ASP A 129 16.13 -16.58 -44.33
C ASP A 129 16.87 -15.47 -45.09
N ASP A 130 17.57 -14.56 -44.40
CA ASP A 130 18.43 -13.56 -45.05
C ASP A 130 19.67 -14.21 -45.69
N ALA A 131 20.24 -15.25 -45.07
CA ALA A 131 21.31 -16.04 -45.67
C ALA A 131 20.84 -16.79 -46.93
N ARG A 132 19.66 -17.44 -46.86
CA ARG A 132 19.03 -18.10 -48.02
C ARG A 132 18.67 -17.11 -49.13
N LYS A 133 18.09 -15.95 -48.78
CA LYS A 133 17.82 -14.87 -49.75
C LYS A 133 19.11 -14.35 -50.38
N LYS A 134 20.20 -14.18 -49.63
CA LYS A 134 21.50 -13.77 -50.16
C LYS A 134 22.07 -14.80 -51.14
N MET A 135 21.95 -16.10 -50.84
CA MET A 135 22.36 -17.17 -51.77
C MET A 135 21.51 -17.19 -53.04
N ILE A 136 20.18 -17.02 -52.93
CA ILE A 136 19.28 -16.99 -54.10
C ILE A 136 19.48 -15.72 -54.93
N LEU A 137 19.68 -14.56 -54.29
CA LEU A 137 19.86 -13.27 -54.95
C LEU A 137 21.23 -13.15 -55.63
N SER A 138 22.28 -13.81 -55.12
CA SER A 138 23.55 -13.89 -55.84
C SER A 138 23.43 -14.72 -57.13
N ASN A 139 22.44 -15.61 -57.22
CA ASN A 139 22.16 -16.41 -58.41
C ASN A 139 21.17 -15.71 -59.38
N LEU A 140 20.51 -14.64 -58.95
CA LEU A 140 19.53 -13.85 -59.71
C LEU A 140 20.02 -12.41 -59.96
N SER A 141 21.30 -12.25 -60.28
CA SER A 141 21.80 -10.98 -60.83
C SER A 141 21.58 -10.94 -62.34
N PHE A 142 20.34 -10.71 -62.80
CA PHE A 142 20.14 -10.29 -64.21
C PHE A 142 18.89 -9.46 -64.56
N THR A 143 17.84 -9.30 -63.76
CA THR A 143 16.63 -8.60 -64.27
C THR A 143 16.14 -7.45 -63.39
N GLY A 144 16.18 -6.25 -63.97
CA GLY A 144 15.94 -4.95 -63.33
C GLY A 144 14.48 -4.65 -62.97
N TYR A 145 13.85 -5.50 -62.17
CA TYR A 145 12.62 -5.15 -61.47
C TYR A 145 12.96 -4.70 -60.06
N LYS A 146 12.66 -3.43 -59.76
CA LYS A 146 12.65 -2.88 -58.39
C LYS A 146 11.58 -3.61 -57.57
N GLN A 147 11.90 -4.82 -57.09
CA GLN A 147 11.15 -5.50 -56.06
C GLN A 147 11.36 -4.70 -54.76
N THR A 148 10.29 -4.09 -54.27
CA THR A 148 10.19 -3.66 -52.88
C THR A 148 10.50 -4.88 -52.01
N GLN A 149 11.73 -4.91 -51.49
CA GLN A 149 12.26 -5.93 -50.62
C GLN A 149 11.26 -6.29 -49.52
N PRO A 150 10.89 -7.58 -49.31
CA PRO A 150 10.25 -8.01 -48.09
C PRO A 150 11.35 -8.09 -47.01
N GLY A 151 11.87 -6.92 -46.63
CA GLY A 151 12.63 -6.75 -45.41
C GLY A 151 11.65 -6.83 -44.24
N THR A 152 12.14 -7.30 -43.08
CA THR A 152 11.49 -7.21 -41.75
C THR A 152 10.37 -6.18 -41.74
N LYS A 153 9.12 -6.58 -41.46
CA LYS A 153 7.96 -5.68 -41.40
C LYS A 153 8.38 -4.40 -40.66
N ARG A 154 8.70 -3.35 -41.42
CA ARG A 154 9.10 -2.07 -40.83
C ARG A 154 7.84 -1.62 -40.10
N GLN A 155 7.98 -1.40 -38.79
CA GLN A 155 6.87 -0.98 -37.96
C GLN A 155 6.16 0.17 -38.67
N THR A 156 4.86 0.01 -38.91
CA THR A 156 4.11 1.01 -39.67
C THR A 156 4.11 2.33 -38.91
N GLU A 157 4.03 3.47 -39.59
CA GLU A 157 3.93 4.77 -38.91
C GLU A 157 2.72 4.82 -37.94
N ARG A 158 1.66 4.06 -38.25
CA ARG A 158 0.51 3.86 -37.35
C ARG A 158 0.90 3.13 -36.06
N GLU A 159 1.67 2.07 -36.14
CA GLU A 159 2.16 1.31 -34.98
C GLU A 159 3.15 2.13 -34.15
N LYS A 160 4.06 2.87 -34.79
CA LYS A 160 5.00 3.77 -34.10
C LYS A 160 4.24 4.86 -33.35
N LYS A 161 3.27 5.52 -34.00
CA LYS A 161 2.41 6.52 -33.35
C LYS A 161 1.67 5.93 -32.16
N ARG A 162 1.08 4.73 -32.31
CA ARG A 162 0.39 4.05 -31.22
C ARG A 162 1.33 3.74 -30.05
N LYS A 163 2.54 3.23 -30.35
CA LYS A 163 3.56 2.95 -29.34
C LYS A 163 3.94 4.23 -28.57
N ILE A 164 4.30 5.31 -29.27
CA ILE A 164 4.69 6.58 -28.63
C ILE A 164 3.55 7.16 -27.78
N LEU A 165 2.30 7.10 -28.25
CA LEU A 165 1.16 7.59 -27.47
C LEU A 165 0.88 6.74 -26.24
N ASN A 166 1.04 5.41 -26.32
CA ASN A 166 0.94 4.54 -25.15
C ASN A 166 2.09 4.81 -24.16
N ASP A 167 3.32 4.96 -24.64
CA ASP A 167 4.50 5.25 -23.80
C ASP A 167 4.33 6.60 -23.06
N ARG A 168 3.65 7.58 -23.66
CA ARG A 168 3.31 8.87 -23.03
C ARG A 168 2.10 8.82 -22.10
N ARG A 169 1.26 7.78 -22.19
CA ARG A 169 0.04 7.66 -21.41
C ARG A 169 0.39 7.19 -20.00
N LYS A 170 0.19 8.06 -19.01
CA LYS A 170 0.32 7.71 -17.60
C LYS A 170 -0.99 7.09 -17.13
N GLU A 171 -0.92 5.88 -16.57
CA GLU A 171 -2.08 5.25 -15.95
C GLU A 171 -2.51 6.06 -14.73
N LEU A 172 -3.82 6.29 -14.63
CA LEU A 172 -4.41 7.09 -13.57
C LEU A 172 -5.02 6.14 -12.53
N ASN A 173 -4.40 6.05 -11.35
CA ASN A 173 -4.94 5.29 -10.24
C ASN A 173 -5.49 6.26 -9.18
N ILE A 174 -6.81 6.32 -9.06
CA ILE A 174 -7.53 7.29 -8.23
C ILE A 174 -8.44 6.67 -7.17
N ASP A 175 -8.71 5.36 -7.24
CA ASP A 175 -9.76 4.72 -6.45
C ASP A 175 -9.46 4.64 -4.94
N HIS A 176 -8.18 4.74 -4.56
CA HIS A 176 -7.74 4.70 -3.16
C HIS A 176 -7.27 6.06 -2.61
N LEU A 177 -7.44 7.14 -3.37
CA LEU A 177 -6.98 8.47 -2.97
C LEU A 177 -8.01 9.23 -2.11
N LYS A 178 -7.53 9.95 -1.11
CA LYS A 178 -8.32 10.91 -0.31
C LYS A 178 -8.57 12.21 -1.09
N GLU A 179 -9.58 12.97 -0.68
CA GLU A 179 -10.02 14.21 -1.36
C GLU A 179 -8.89 15.20 -1.65
N ASP A 180 -8.03 15.49 -0.68
CA ASP A 180 -6.92 16.44 -0.87
C ASP A 180 -5.96 16.00 -1.99
N LYS A 181 -5.62 14.70 -2.03
CA LYS A 181 -4.77 14.14 -3.09
C LYS A 181 -5.47 14.10 -4.44
N LEU A 182 -6.79 13.94 -4.48
CA LEU A 182 -7.57 14.02 -5.71
C LEU A 182 -7.56 15.44 -6.28
N ARG A 183 -7.63 16.48 -5.42
CA ARG A 183 -7.52 17.88 -5.83
C ARG A 183 -6.15 18.20 -6.41
N GLU A 184 -5.08 17.68 -5.82
CA GLU A 184 -3.72 17.81 -6.35
C GLU A 184 -3.58 17.11 -7.72
N LYS A 185 -4.05 15.85 -7.83
CA LYS A 185 -4.03 15.11 -9.10
C LYS A 185 -4.83 15.79 -10.20
N ALA A 186 -5.98 16.39 -9.87
CA ALA A 186 -6.77 17.16 -10.82
C ALA A 186 -5.99 18.38 -11.34
N LYS A 187 -5.28 19.11 -10.47
CA LYS A 187 -4.41 20.22 -10.88
C LYS A 187 -3.27 19.75 -11.78
N GLU A 188 -2.56 18.68 -11.40
CA GLU A 188 -1.49 18.11 -12.23
C GLU A 188 -1.98 17.71 -13.63
N MET A 189 -3.17 17.10 -13.73
CA MET A 189 -3.76 16.73 -15.02
C MET A 189 -4.17 17.96 -15.84
N TRP A 190 -4.69 19.00 -15.19
CA TRP A 190 -5.03 20.25 -15.85
C TRP A 190 -3.79 20.96 -16.39
N ASP A 191 -2.72 21.05 -15.59
CA ASP A 191 -1.44 21.63 -16.01
C ASP A 191 -0.83 20.85 -17.19
N TRP A 192 -0.87 19.52 -17.12
CA TRP A 192 -0.41 18.66 -18.22
C TRP A 192 -1.20 18.88 -19.51
N MET A 193 -2.53 18.97 -19.42
CA MET A 193 -3.38 19.26 -20.58
C MET A 193 -3.06 20.64 -21.17
N ARG A 194 -2.87 21.65 -20.31
CA ARG A 194 -2.53 23.00 -20.75
C ARG A 194 -1.17 23.08 -21.44
N GLN A 195 -0.17 22.36 -20.93
CA GLN A 195 1.14 22.25 -21.58
C GLN A 195 1.01 21.63 -22.99
N LEU A 196 0.27 20.53 -23.13
CA LEU A 196 0.08 19.87 -24.41
C LEU A 196 -0.64 20.76 -25.43
N GLU A 197 -1.61 21.56 -25.00
CA GLU A 197 -2.29 22.53 -25.86
C GLU A 197 -1.36 23.67 -26.30
N ALA A 198 -0.49 24.17 -25.40
CA ALA A 198 0.52 25.16 -25.76
C ALA A 198 1.51 24.62 -26.81
N GLU A 199 2.05 23.41 -26.61
CA GLU A 199 2.93 22.76 -27.57
C GLU A 199 2.25 22.54 -28.93
N LYS A 200 0.97 22.14 -28.93
CA LYS A 200 0.17 21.98 -30.15
C LYS A 200 0.03 23.29 -30.90
N PHE A 201 -0.25 24.39 -30.20
CA PHE A 201 -0.37 25.72 -30.79
C PHE A 201 0.94 26.15 -31.48
N ASP A 202 2.08 26.01 -30.81
CA ASP A 202 3.38 26.36 -31.38
C ASP A 202 3.70 25.52 -32.62
N LEU A 203 3.37 24.22 -32.61
CA LEU A 203 3.55 23.34 -33.75
C LEU A 203 2.64 23.73 -34.94
N GLN A 204 1.40 24.13 -34.66
CA GLN A 204 0.49 24.62 -35.71
C GLN A 204 1.02 25.90 -36.35
N PHE A 205 1.52 26.84 -35.55
CA PHE A 205 2.12 28.08 -36.07
C PHE A 205 3.37 27.78 -36.91
N LYS A 206 4.26 26.91 -36.43
CA LYS A 206 5.44 26.45 -37.19
C LYS A 206 5.05 25.79 -38.51
N TYR A 207 4.03 24.93 -38.50
CA TYR A 207 3.52 24.29 -39.71
C TYR A 207 3.01 25.32 -40.73
N MET A 208 2.26 26.34 -40.31
CA MET A 208 1.79 27.39 -41.20
C MET A 208 2.95 28.17 -41.83
N LYS A 209 3.96 28.53 -41.03
CA LYS A 209 5.18 29.21 -41.53
C LYS A 209 5.92 28.35 -42.55
N GLN A 210 6.18 27.09 -42.22
CA GLN A 210 6.87 26.14 -43.13
C GLN A 210 6.08 25.91 -44.42
N LYS A 211 4.75 25.86 -44.35
CA LYS A 211 3.89 25.73 -45.53
C LYS A 211 4.07 26.92 -46.48
N TYR A 212 4.15 28.14 -45.95
CA TYR A 212 4.42 29.33 -46.75
C TYR A 212 5.83 29.31 -47.35
N GLU A 213 6.84 29.01 -46.53
CA GLU A 213 8.24 28.92 -46.98
C GLU A 213 8.41 27.90 -48.12
N ILE A 214 7.78 26.73 -48.02
CA ILE A 214 7.80 25.71 -49.08
C ILE A 214 7.20 26.26 -50.39
N THR A 215 6.09 26.99 -50.32
CA THR A 215 5.49 27.60 -51.52
C THR A 215 6.43 28.61 -52.17
N VAL A 216 7.05 29.49 -51.38
CA VAL A 216 8.01 30.47 -51.88
C VAL A 216 9.24 29.78 -52.50
N LEU A 217 9.77 28.75 -51.84
CA LEU A 217 10.92 27.99 -52.35
C LEU A 217 10.59 27.28 -53.67
N ARG A 218 9.39 26.70 -53.81
CA ARG A 218 8.92 26.10 -55.06
C ARG A 218 8.88 27.11 -56.19
N ASN A 219 8.37 28.33 -55.94
CA ASN A 219 8.34 29.39 -56.94
C ASN A 219 9.76 29.81 -57.35
N ARG A 220 10.65 30.04 -56.38
CA ARG A 220 12.06 30.38 -56.65
C ARG A 220 12.76 29.33 -57.51
N VAL A 221 12.57 28.04 -57.21
CA VAL A 221 13.12 26.95 -58.02
C VAL A 221 12.56 27.00 -59.44
N SER A 222 11.25 27.20 -59.60
CA SER A 222 10.63 27.29 -60.92
C SER A 222 11.15 28.49 -61.72
N ASP A 223 11.34 29.64 -61.09
CA ASP A 223 11.84 30.84 -61.75
C ASP A 223 13.29 30.66 -62.21
N HIS A 224 14.14 30.04 -61.37
CA HIS A 224 15.52 29.70 -61.75
C HIS A 224 15.64 28.62 -62.82
N GLN A 225 14.63 27.75 -62.98
CA GLN A 225 14.59 26.71 -64.02
C GLN A 225 14.06 27.23 -65.37
N LYS A 226 13.40 28.38 -65.38
CA LYS A 226 12.88 29.04 -66.59
C LYS A 226 13.87 30.00 -67.24
N MET A 227 14.96 30.31 -66.56
CA MET A 227 16.15 30.99 -67.09
C MET A 227 17.07 29.97 -67.74
#